data_AF-A0A7W0YP38-F1
#
_entry.id   AF-A0A7W0YP38-F1
#
_cell.length_a   1.000
_cell.length_b   1.000
_cell.length_c   1.000
_cell.angle_alpha   90.00
_cell.angle_beta   90.00
_cell.angle_gamma   90.00
#
_symmetry.space_group_name_H-M   'P 1'
#
loop_
_entity.id
_entity.type
_entity.pdbx_description
1 polymer ?
#
loop_
_entity_poly.entity_id
_entity_poly.type
_entity_poly.pdbx_seq_one_letter_code
_entity_poly.pdbx_strand_id
1 'polypeptide(L)' 'CLVLLKTRAERLEALAGRLQVLHPYEIPELLAVPVERGAPAYLRWVVEETESAS' A
#
# COMPACT_ATOMS: atom_id res chain seq x y z
N CYS A 1 17.20 -1.06 3.57
CA CYS A 1 16.40 -2.22 3.13
C CYS A 1 15.24 -1.68 2.31
N LEU A 2 14.89 -2.28 1.17
CA LEU A 2 13.77 -1.85 0.32
C LEU A 2 12.58 -2.78 0.52
N VAL A 3 11.38 -2.22 0.68
CA VAL A 3 10.12 -2.97 0.81
C VAL A 3 9.15 -2.52 -0.28
N LEU A 4 8.50 -3.49 -0.95
CA LEU A 4 7.47 -3.22 -1.96
C LEU A 4 6.09 -3.63 -1.42
N LEU A 5 5.31 -2.63 -1.01
CA LEU A 5 3.95 -2.78 -0.54
C LEU A 5 2.96 -2.66 -1.71
N LYS A 6 1.93 -3.50 -1.72
CA LYS A 6 0.83 -3.43 -2.70
C LYS A 6 -0.40 -3.03 -1.93
N THR A 7 -1.09 -2.00 -2.39
CA THR A 7 -2.33 -1.51 -1.79
C THR A 7 -3.18 -0.83 -2.85
N ARG A 8 -4.41 -0.51 -2.50
CA ARG A 8 -5.31 0.32 -3.31
C ARG A 8 -5.04 1.80 -3.08
N ALA A 9 -5.31 2.63 -4.08
CA ALA A 9 -5.03 4.07 -4.03
C ALA A 9 -5.78 4.75 -2.87
N GLU A 10 -7.00 4.32 -2.59
CA GLU A 10 -7.85 4.84 -1.51
C GLU A 10 -7.27 4.59 -0.11
N ARG A 11 -6.29 3.70 0.02
CA ARG A 11 -5.63 3.37 1.28
C ARG A 11 -4.25 4.02 1.46
N LEU A 12 -3.78 4.80 0.49
CA LEU A 12 -2.45 5.38 0.54
C LEU A 12 -2.26 6.27 1.77
N GLU A 13 -3.21 7.15 2.06
CA GLU A 13 -3.13 8.05 3.23
C GLU A 13 -3.11 7.29 4.56
N ALA A 14 -3.97 6.29 4.70
CA ALA A 14 -3.99 5.44 5.89
C ALA A 14 -2.68 4.64 6.05
N LEU A 15 -2.11 4.15 4.94
CA LEU A 15 -0.83 3.47 4.94
C LEU A 15 0.31 4.43 5.33
N ALA A 16 0.34 5.64 4.78
CA ALA A 16 1.35 6.66 5.08
C ALA A 16 1.34 7.03 6.57
N GLY A 17 0.15 7.28 7.14
CA GLY A 17 0.01 7.56 8.58
C GLY A 17 0.47 6.39 9.44
N ARG A 18 0.13 5.15 9.06
CA ARG A 18 0.58 3.97 9.81
C ARG A 18 2.08 3.75 9.70
N LEU A 19 2.67 3.98 8.52
CA LEU A 19 4.10 3.89 8.29
C LEU A 19 4.84 4.89 9.19
N GLN A 20 4.39 6.14 9.25
CA GLN A 20 5.04 7.16 10.07
C GLN A 20 5.08 6.82 11.56
N VAL A 21 4.04 6.16 12.09
CA VAL A 21 4.00 5.72 13.50
C VAL A 21 4.94 4.55 13.77
N LEU A 22 5.10 3.64 12.81
CA LEU A 22 5.85 2.39 13.00
C LEU A 22 7.31 2.47 12.56
N HIS A 23 7.62 3.35 11.61
CA HIS A 23 8.95 3.40 11.01
C HIS A 23 9.92 4.06 11.98
N PRO A 24 11.14 3.52 12.18
CA PRO A 24 12.11 4.08 13.12
C PRO A 24 12.72 5.42 12.68
N TYR A 25 12.38 5.92 11.48
CA TYR A 25 12.94 7.15 10.94
C TYR A 25 11.92 8.27 11.06
N GLU A 26 12.40 9.47 11.40
CA GLU A 26 11.58 10.68 11.49
C GLU A 26 10.93 11.03 10.14
N ILE A 27 11.66 10.82 9.04
CA ILE A 27 11.20 11.06 7.68
C ILE A 27 11.38 9.75 6.87
N PRO A 28 10.40 8.84 6.86
CA PRO A 28 10.49 7.62 6.07
C PRO A 28 10.29 7.91 4.57
N GLU A 29 10.99 7.16 3.72
CA GLU A 29 10.74 7.17 2.28
C GLU A 29 9.43 6.41 1.98
N LEU A 30 8.52 7.06 1.23
CA LEU A 30 7.32 6.44 0.70
C LEU A 30 7.01 7.02 -0.68
N LEU A 31 7.12 6.18 -1.72
CA LEU A 31 6.79 6.53 -3.09
C LEU A 31 5.66 5.62 -3.58
N ALA A 32 4.61 6.22 -4.16
CA ALA A 32 3.50 5.50 -4.77
C ALA A 32 3.67 5.48 -6.30
N VAL A 33 3.67 4.28 -6.88
CA VAL A 33 3.74 4.08 -8.33
C VAL A 33 2.45 3.42 -8.80
N PRO A 34 1.63 4.09 -9.63
CA PRO A 34 0.39 3.51 -10.14
C PRO A 34 0.64 2.27 -11.01
N VAL A 35 -0.15 1.21 -10.79
CA VAL A 35 -0.12 0.00 -11.61
C VAL A 35 -1.15 0.13 -12.74
N GLU A 36 -0.68 0.27 -13.98
CA GLU A 36 -1.57 0.41 -15.14
C GLU A 36 -2.19 -0.93 -15.60
N ARG A 37 -1.43 -2.02 -15.51
CA ARG A 37 -1.84 -3.37 -15.96
C ARG A 37 -1.19 -4.45 -15.09
N GLY A 38 -1.86 -5.61 -15.00
CA GLY A 38 -1.37 -6.77 -14.25
C GLY A 38 -2.27 -7.99 -14.47
N ALA A 39 -1.90 -9.13 -13.89
CA ALA A 39 -2.71 -10.35 -13.96
C ALA A 39 -4.07 -10.12 -13.27
N PRO A 40 -5.22 -10.31 -13.94
CA PRO A 40 -6.53 -9.95 -13.38
C PRO A 40 -6.84 -10.62 -12.03
N ALA A 41 -6.46 -11.89 -11.88
CA ALA A 41 -6.65 -12.62 -10.62
C ALA A 41 -5.83 -12.04 -9.47
N TYR A 42 -4.60 -11.61 -9.73
CA TYR A 42 -3.73 -11.02 -8.71
C TYR A 42 -4.23 -9.64 -8.28
N LEU A 43 -4.63 -8.79 -9.23
CA LEU A 43 -5.18 -7.47 -8.92
C LEU A 43 -6.47 -7.57 -8.10
N ARG A 44 -7.34 -8.54 -8.43
CA ARG A 44 -8.54 -8.83 -7.65
C ARG A 44 -8.19 -9.26 -6.22
N TRP A 45 -7.24 -10.17 -6.06
CA TRP A 45 -6.79 -10.61 -4.75
C TRP A 45 -6.24 -9.45 -3.91
N VAL A 46 -5.43 -8.54 -4.48
CA VAL A 46 -4.96 -7.35 -3.75
C VAL A 46 -6.12 -6.46 -3.29
N VAL A 47 -7.17 -6.34 -4.12
CA VAL A 47 -8.38 -5.58 -3.72
C VAL A 47 -9.05 -6.24 -2.52
N GLU A 48 -9.32 -7.55 -2.60
CA GLU A 48 -9.96 -8.36 -1.55
C GLU A 48 -9.18 -8.30 -0.22
N GLU A 49 -7.87 -8.50 -0.23
CA GLU A 49 -7.01 -8.45 0.96
C GLU A 49 -6.92 -7.06 1.61
N THR A 50 -7.30 -6.02 0.86
CA THR A 50 -7.25 -4.65 1.33
C THR A 50 -8.63 -4.04 1.48
N GLU A 51 -9.69 -4.82 1.49
CA GLU A 51 -11.03 -4.34 1.84
C GLU A 51 -11.10 -3.89 3.30
N SER A 52 -12.03 -2.98 3.60
CA SER A 52 -12.29 -2.61 5.00
C SER A 52 -13.14 -3.72 5.59
N ALA A 53 -12.67 -4.29 6.71
CA ALA A 53 -13.51 -5.17 7.51
C ALA A 53 -14.79 -4.38 7.83
N SER A 54 -15.93 -4.93 7.43
CA SER A 54 -17.24 -4.38 7.77
C SER A 54 -17.51 -4.51 9.27
#